data_AF-V5H7C3-F1
#
_entry.id   AF-V5H7C3-F1
#
_cell.length_a   1.000
_cell.length_b   1.000
_cell.length_c   1.000
_cell.angle_alpha   90.00
_cell.angle_beta   90.00
_cell.angle_gamma   90.00
#
_symmetry.space_group_name_H-M   'P 1'
#
loop_
_entity.id
_entity.type
_entity.pdbx_description
1 polymer ?
#
loop_
_entity_poly.entity_id
_entity_poly.type
_entity_poly.pdbx_seq_one_letter_code
_entity_poly.pdbx_strand_id
1 'polypeptide(L)'
;GTIPDYHCERDIDPAGQIFCQLSGLQDATAYHLTTCQVRCLGSAKKLRLPKDVCPRSGLACTGDLKTKLLKWRADMLKIKTELTNEW
;
A
#
# COMPACT_ATOMS: atom_id res chain seq x y z
N GLY A 1 15.33 16.09 -1.46
CA GLY A 1 16.14 14.93 -1.89
C GLY A 1 15.24 13.76 -2.15
N THR A 2 15.52 12.94 -3.16
CA THR A 2 14.84 11.67 -3.42
C THR A 2 15.17 10.69 -2.30
N ILE A 3 14.15 10.18 -1.62
CA ILE A 3 14.31 9.11 -0.65
C ILE A 3 14.43 7.81 -1.45
N PRO A 4 15.31 6.85 -1.09
CA PRO A 4 15.34 5.55 -1.73
C PRO A 4 13.99 4.82 -1.59
N ASP A 5 13.49 4.20 -2.66
CA ASP A 5 12.14 3.62 -2.69
C ASP A 5 11.87 2.60 -1.58
N TYR A 6 12.89 1.80 -1.19
CA TYR A 6 12.78 0.81 -0.11
C TYR A 6 12.41 1.42 1.26
N HIS A 7 12.72 2.70 1.50
CA HIS A 7 12.32 3.38 2.74
C HIS A 7 10.82 3.69 2.75
N CYS A 8 10.22 4.01 1.60
CA CYS A 8 8.78 4.15 1.52
C CYS A 8 8.10 2.80 1.74
N GLU A 9 8.58 1.72 1.12
CA GLU A 9 7.98 0.39 1.24
C GLU A 9 7.90 -0.10 2.69
N ARG A 10 9.01 -0.02 3.43
CA ARG A 10 9.06 -0.49 4.82
C ARG A 10 8.14 0.30 5.77
N ASP A 11 7.92 1.59 5.49
CA ASP A 11 7.09 2.46 6.33
C ASP A 11 5.59 2.26 6.09
N ILE A 12 5.22 1.71 4.93
CA ILE A 12 3.84 1.44 4.51
C ILE A 12 3.28 0.17 5.15
N ASP A 13 4.11 -0.86 5.36
CA ASP A 13 3.64 -2.11 5.95
C ASP A 13 3.02 -1.87 7.34
N PRO A 14 1.86 -2.48 7.65
CA PRO A 14 1.21 -3.59 6.93
C PRO A 14 0.08 -3.17 5.95
N ALA A 15 0.07 -1.94 5.42
CA ALA A 15 -1.05 -1.45 4.61
C ALA A 15 -1.34 -2.28 3.35
N GLY A 16 -0.30 -2.69 2.61
CA GLY A 16 -0.45 -3.53 1.43
C GLY A 16 -0.97 -4.93 1.77
N GLN A 17 -0.55 -5.51 2.89
CA GLN A 17 -1.09 -6.79 3.37
C GLN A 17 -2.59 -6.69 3.60
N ILE A 18 -3.04 -5.67 4.34
CA ILE A 18 -4.46 -5.43 4.61
C ILE A 18 -5.23 -5.22 3.30
N PHE A 19 -4.67 -4.43 2.38
CA PHE A 19 -5.30 -4.17 1.09
C PHE A 19 -5.44 -5.44 0.22
N CYS A 20 -4.44 -6.31 0.22
CA CYS A 20 -4.52 -7.61 -0.43
C CYS A 20 -5.63 -8.48 0.19
N GLN A 21 -5.73 -8.52 1.52
CA GLN A 21 -6.76 -9.26 2.25
C GLN A 21 -8.17 -8.75 1.95
N LEU A 22 -8.37 -7.43 1.91
CA LEU A 22 -9.64 -6.80 1.52
C LEU A 22 -10.04 -7.13 0.08
N SER A 23 -9.07 -7.45 -0.78
CA SER A 23 -9.29 -7.88 -2.16
C SER A 23 -9.48 -9.40 -2.30
N GLY A 24 -9.57 -10.14 -1.18
CA GLY A 24 -9.71 -11.59 -1.16
C GLY A 24 -8.42 -12.37 -1.41
N LEU A 25 -7.25 -11.73 -1.27
CA LEU A 25 -5.93 -12.33 -1.45
C LEU A 25 -5.21 -12.50 -0.09
N GLN A 26 -4.04 -13.14 -0.05
CA GLN A 26 -3.43 -13.54 1.23
C GLN A 26 -2.57 -12.44 1.87
N ASP A 27 -1.48 -12.06 1.22
CA ASP A 27 -0.48 -11.14 1.77
C ASP A 27 0.12 -10.25 0.67
N ALA A 28 0.80 -9.17 1.05
CA ALA A 28 1.62 -8.38 0.12
C ALA A 28 3.03 -8.98 0.01
N THR A 29 3.52 -9.10 -1.22
CA THR A 29 4.84 -9.69 -1.51
C THR A 29 5.82 -8.69 -2.11
N ALA A 30 5.32 -7.61 -2.71
CA ALA A 30 6.15 -6.53 -3.24
C ALA A 30 5.31 -5.27 -3.48
N TYR A 31 5.93 -4.11 -3.31
CA TYR A 31 5.40 -2.84 -3.78
C TYR A 31 6.11 -2.43 -5.07
N HIS A 32 5.36 -1.83 -5.97
CA HIS A 32 5.86 -1.26 -7.21
C HIS A 32 5.38 0.20 -7.27
N LEU A 33 6.01 1.06 -6.47
CA LEU A 33 5.58 2.46 -6.29
C LEU A 33 5.69 3.29 -7.59
N THR A 34 6.65 2.95 -8.46
CA THR A 34 6.80 3.53 -9.80
C THR A 34 5.65 3.18 -10.76
N THR A 35 4.93 2.09 -10.53
CA THR A 35 3.73 1.74 -11.32
C THR A 35 2.44 1.80 -10.51
N CYS A 36 2.51 2.31 -9.27
CA CYS A 36 1.39 2.37 -8.33
C CYS A 36 0.71 1.02 -8.12
N GLN A 37 1.49 -0.03 -7.94
CA GLN A 37 0.99 -1.40 -7.84
C GLN A 37 1.50 -2.11 -6.59
N VAL A 38 0.72 -3.05 -6.08
CA VAL A 38 1.13 -4.02 -5.07
C VAL A 38 0.95 -5.43 -5.63
N ARG A 39 1.91 -6.30 -5.38
CA ARG A 39 1.81 -7.72 -5.69
C ARG A 39 1.27 -8.45 -4.47
N CYS A 40 0.15 -9.12 -4.65
CA CYS A 40 -0.47 -9.93 -3.60
C CYS A 40 -0.20 -11.42 -3.82
N LEU A 41 0.03 -12.15 -2.75
CA LEU A 41 0.10 -13.61 -2.75
C LEU A 41 -1.28 -14.21 -3.06
N GLY A 42 -1.30 -15.26 -3.86
CA GLY A 42 -2.54 -15.89 -4.34
C GLY A 42 -3.03 -15.35 -5.69
N SER A 43 -2.31 -14.40 -6.32
CA SER A 43 -2.61 -13.92 -7.66
C SER A 43 -1.35 -13.58 -8.44
N ALA A 44 -1.34 -13.91 -9.74
CA ALA A 44 -0.31 -13.42 -10.66
C ALA A 44 -0.50 -11.94 -11.03
N LYS A 45 -1.71 -11.39 -10.83
CA LYS A 45 -2.04 -10.00 -11.17
C LYS A 45 -1.59 -9.07 -10.06
N LYS A 46 -1.02 -7.93 -10.45
CA LYS A 46 -0.72 -6.82 -9.54
C LYS A 46 -1.98 -5.99 -9.33
N LEU A 47 -2.29 -5.66 -8.07
CA LEU A 47 -3.38 -4.74 -7.76
C LEU A 47 -2.87 -3.32 -7.88
N ARG A 48 -3.71 -2.43 -8.43
CA ARG A 48 -3.39 -1.02 -8.52
C ARG A 48 -3.77 -0.32 -7.21
N LEU A 49 -2.83 0.43 -6.65
CA LEU A 49 -3.08 1.25 -5.47
C LEU A 49 -4.14 2.33 -5.79
N PRO A 50 -4.90 2.78 -4.78
CA PRO A 50 -5.87 3.86 -4.95
C PRO A 50 -5.19 5.13 -5.50
N LYS A 51 -5.90 5.87 -6.36
CA LYS A 51 -5.36 7.07 -7.02
C LYS A 51 -4.94 8.16 -6.03
N ASP A 52 -5.64 8.23 -4.90
CA ASP A 52 -5.36 9.21 -3.83
C ASP A 52 -4.03 8.94 -3.13
N VAL A 53 -3.60 7.67 -3.13
CA VAL A 53 -2.34 7.21 -2.57
C VAL A 53 -1.22 7.35 -3.59
N CYS A 54 -1.50 6.92 -4.84
CA CYS A 54 -0.52 6.91 -5.91
C CYS A 54 -1.11 7.44 -7.23
N PRO A 55 -0.86 8.72 -7.57
CA PRO A 55 -1.27 9.30 -8.84
C PRO A 55 -0.58 8.64 -10.04
N ARG A 56 -1.27 8.70 -11.18
CA ARG A 56 -1.17 7.85 -12.38
C ARG A 56 0.22 7.55 -12.95
N SER A 57 1.23 8.38 -12.67
CA SER A 57 2.59 8.30 -13.22
C SER A 57 3.58 7.51 -12.36
N GLY A 58 3.17 6.99 -11.20
CA GLY A 58 4.14 6.52 -10.21
C GLY A 58 4.87 7.68 -9.58
N LEU A 59 5.31 7.50 -8.35
CA LEU A 59 6.05 8.52 -7.62
C LEU A 59 7.36 7.92 -7.16
N ALA A 60 8.47 8.63 -7.45
CA ALA A 60 9.68 8.45 -6.68
C ALA A 60 9.35 8.74 -5.21
N CYS A 61 9.94 8.00 -4.28
CA CYS A 61 9.74 8.23 -2.85
C CYS A 61 10.20 9.67 -2.48
N THR A 62 9.22 10.57 -2.39
CA THR A 62 9.35 11.97 -1.99
C THR A 62 8.69 12.17 -0.63
N GLY A 63 8.99 13.28 0.06
CA GLY A 63 8.34 13.59 1.34
C GLY A 63 6.80 13.60 1.25
N ASP A 64 6.25 14.15 0.18
CA ASP A 64 4.79 14.20 -0.04
C ASP A 64 4.18 12.82 -0.27
N LEU A 65 4.84 11.98 -1.08
CA LEU A 65 4.41 10.60 -1.26
C LEU A 65 4.44 9.85 0.07
N LYS A 66 5.53 9.98 0.84
CA LYS A 66 5.66 9.34 2.15
C LYS A 66 4.51 9.74 3.08
N THR A 67 4.13 11.01 3.13
CA THR A 67 3.00 11.47 3.94
C THR A 67 1.68 10.84 3.49
N LYS A 68 1.41 10.76 2.18
CA LYS A 68 0.20 10.10 1.65
C LYS A 68 0.16 8.61 1.96
N LEU A 69 1.30 7.95 1.83
CA LEU A 69 1.49 6.53 2.15
C LEU A 69 1.28 6.23 3.64
N LEU A 70 1.80 7.06 4.54
CA LEU A 70 1.60 6.93 5.97
C LEU A 70 0.13 7.14 6.35
N LYS A 71 -0.54 8.10 5.72
CA LYS A 71 -1.99 8.29 5.89
C LYS A 71 -2.76 7.06 5.44
N TRP A 72 -2.44 6.54 4.25
CA TRP A 72 -3.06 5.31 3.74
C TRP A 72 -2.86 4.12 4.67
N ARG A 73 -1.67 3.97 5.27
CA ARG A 73 -1.41 2.96 6.28
C ARG A 73 -2.32 3.11 7.50
N ALA A 74 -2.49 4.32 8.01
CA ALA A 74 -3.40 4.59 9.13
C ALA A 74 -4.85 4.22 8.78
N ASP A 75 -5.30 4.57 7.57
CA ASP A 75 -6.63 4.23 7.08
C ASP A 75 -6.83 2.70 6.97
N MET A 76 -5.85 1.97 6.43
CA MET A 76 -5.91 0.50 6.36
C MET A 76 -5.94 -0.15 7.74
N LEU A 77 -5.14 0.34 8.69
CA LEU A 77 -5.17 -0.15 10.07
C LEU A 77 -6.53 0.08 10.73
N LYS A 78 -7.12 1.26 10.51
CA LYS A 78 -8.47 1.58 11.01
C LYS A 78 -9.51 0.61 10.44
N ILE A 79 -9.51 0.39 9.12
CA ILE A 79 -10.42 -0.56 8.46
C ILE A 79 -10.24 -1.97 9.05
N LYS A 80 -8.99 -2.42 9.24
CA LYS A 80 -8.72 -3.72 9.87
C LYS A 80 -9.32 -3.81 11.28
N THR A 81 -9.13 -2.77 12.10
CA THR A 81 -9.71 -2.73 13.45
C THR A 81 -11.23 -2.74 13.42
N GLU A 82 -11.86 -1.95 12.55
CA GLU A 82 -13.32 -1.91 12.39
C GLU A 82 -13.87 -3.29 12.00
N LEU A 83 -13.27 -3.94 10.99
CA LEU A 83 -13.69 -5.28 10.55
C LEU A 83 -13.43 -6.38 11.58
N THR A 84 -12.41 -6.23 12.43
CA THR A 84 -12.11 -7.22 13.50
C THR A 84 -13.04 -7.03 14.71
N ASN A 85 -13.51 -5.81 14.96
CA ASN A 85 -14.41 -5.49 16.08
C ASN A 85 -15.90 -5.76 15.76
N GLU A 86 -16.25 -6.08 14.50
CA GLU A 86 -17.61 -6.43 14.09
C GLU A 86 -17.99 -7.90 14.36
N TRP A 87 -17.10 -8.67 14.99
CA TRP A 87 -17.33 -10.07 15.43
C TRP A 87 -17.27 -10.17 16.96
#